data_AF-N6TZK7-F1
#
_entry.id   AF-N6TZK7-F1
#
_cell.length_a   1.000
_cell.length_b   1.000
_cell.length_c   1.000
_cell.angle_alpha   90.00
_cell.angle_beta   90.00
_cell.angle_gamma   90.00
#
_symmetry.space_group_name_H-M   'P 1'
#
loop_
_entity.id
_entity.type
_entity.pdbx_description
1 polymer ?
#
loop_
_entity_poly.entity_id
_entity_poly.type
_entity_poly.pdbx_seq_one_letter_code
_entity_poly.pdbx_strand_id
1 'polypeptide(L)'
;MTAEAIQKAAIKSQKRKQLADEKREKDKKKTMERLLKKQDSKATKQTKCKTTRTNAPVIIYKQTCDSTLLVFPEGIDYPLKTGKAPTAVEPILCRMGCGNAKKYSCSRTGVPLCSLDCYKKNIC
;
A
#
# COMPACT_ATOMS: atom_id res chain seq x y z
N MET A 1 -58.55 -35.54 -60.45
CA MET A 1 -57.71 -35.24 -59.27
C MET A 1 -58.18 -36.11 -58.12
N THR A 2 -57.37 -37.07 -57.66
CA THR A 2 -57.78 -38.04 -56.64
C THR A 2 -57.70 -37.43 -55.24
N ALA A 3 -58.70 -37.67 -54.40
CA ALA A 3 -58.81 -37.10 -53.04
C ALA A 3 -57.60 -37.44 -52.15
N GLU A 4 -56.96 -38.59 -52.38
CA GLU A 4 -55.75 -39.02 -51.67
C GLU A 4 -54.52 -38.15 -51.98
N ALA A 5 -54.41 -37.60 -53.20
CA ALA A 5 -53.30 -36.73 -53.58
C ALA A 5 -53.40 -35.38 -52.87
N ILE A 6 -54.61 -34.88 -52.64
CA ILE A 6 -54.88 -33.62 -51.93
C ILE A 6 -54.54 -33.75 -50.44
N GLN A 7 -54.89 -34.89 -49.81
CA GLN A 7 -54.54 -35.17 -48.41
C GLN A 7 -53.03 -35.31 -48.21
N LYS A 8 -52.34 -36.04 -49.10
CA LYS A 8 -50.87 -36.18 -49.04
C LYS A 8 -50.16 -34.83 -49.26
N ALA A 9 -50.70 -33.97 -50.12
CA ALA A 9 -50.19 -32.61 -50.31
C ALA A 9 -50.37 -31.72 -49.06
N ALA A 10 -51.54 -31.80 -48.41
CA ALA A 10 -51.82 -31.07 -47.17
C ALA A 10 -50.87 -31.48 -46.03
N ILE A 11 -50.67 -32.79 -45.83
CA ILE A 11 -49.76 -33.33 -44.81
C ILE A 11 -48.31 -32.91 -45.08
N LYS A 12 -47.87 -32.96 -46.34
CA LYS A 12 -46.52 -32.54 -46.74
C LYS A 12 -46.30 -31.03 -46.56
N SER A 13 -47.32 -30.22 -46.83
CA SER A 13 -47.29 -28.77 -46.59
C SER A 13 -47.18 -28.46 -45.09
N GLN A 14 -47.98 -29.11 -44.24
CA GLN A 14 -47.91 -28.96 -42.79
C GLN A 14 -46.53 -29.36 -42.24
N LYS A 15 -45.96 -30.47 -42.72
CA LYS A 15 -44.62 -30.92 -42.29
C LYS A 15 -43.52 -29.91 -42.66
N ARG A 16 -43.63 -29.27 -43.83
CA ARG A 16 -42.70 -28.20 -44.24
C ARG A 16 -42.82 -26.96 -43.36
N LYS A 17 -44.05 -26.57 -43.00
CA LYS A 17 -44.32 -25.44 -42.11
C LYS A 17 -43.73 -25.67 -40.71
N GLN A 18 -43.97 -26.86 -40.13
CA GLN A 18 -43.43 -27.22 -38.81
C GLN A 18 -41.90 -27.19 -38.77
N LEU A 19 -41.22 -27.71 -39.79
CA LEU A 19 -39.76 -27.69 -39.88
C LEU A 19 -39.20 -26.26 -39.99
N ALA A 20 -39.90 -25.37 -40.71
CA ALA A 20 -39.49 -23.97 -40.82
C ALA A 20 -39.63 -23.24 -39.48
N ASP A 21 -40.73 -23.46 -38.76
CA ASP A 21 -40.98 -22.87 -37.45
C ASP A 21 -39.98 -23.40 -36.40
N GLU A 22 -39.71 -24.71 -36.39
CA GLU A 22 -38.72 -25.32 -35.49
C GLU A 22 -37.31 -24.79 -35.75
N LYS A 23 -36.94 -24.59 -37.02
CA LYS A 23 -35.66 -23.98 -37.39
C LYS A 23 -35.57 -22.53 -36.91
N ARG A 24 -36.63 -21.74 -37.08
CA ARG A 24 -36.69 -20.34 -36.66
C ARG A 24 -36.53 -20.21 -35.13
N GLU A 25 -37.19 -21.08 -34.37
CA GLU A 25 -37.06 -21.08 -32.90
C GLU A 25 -35.68 -21.55 -32.43
N LYS A 26 -35.07 -22.54 -33.10
CA LYS A 26 -33.68 -22.95 -32.82
C LYS A 26 -32.68 -21.83 -33.11
N ASP A 27 -32.85 -21.11 -34.22
CA ASP A 27 -31.97 -20.01 -34.57
C ASP A 27 -32.11 -18.85 -33.57
N LYS A 28 -33.33 -18.48 -33.17
CA LYS A 28 -33.56 -17.49 -32.09
C LYS A 28 -32.86 -17.87 -30.78
N LYS A 29 -33.00 -19.13 -30.34
CA LYS A 29 -32.34 -19.64 -29.12
C LYS A 29 -30.82 -19.57 -29.21
N LYS A 30 -30.24 -19.96 -30.36
CA LYS A 30 -28.79 -19.86 -30.61
C LYS A 30 -28.31 -18.40 -30.61
N THR A 31 -29.11 -17.47 -31.17
CA THR A 31 -28.77 -16.04 -31.13
C THR A 31 -28.79 -15.51 -29.69
N MET A 32 -29.80 -15.89 -28.90
CA MET A 32 -29.90 -15.51 -27.48
C MET A 32 -28.70 -16.01 -26.68
N GLU A 33 -28.32 -17.28 -26.84
CA GLU A 33 -27.17 -17.85 -26.13
C GLU A 33 -25.84 -17.17 -26.52
N ARG A 34 -25.66 -16.86 -27.81
CA ARG A 34 -24.48 -16.12 -28.29
C ARG A 34 -24.43 -14.69 -27.74
N LEU A 35 -25.58 -14.02 -27.59
CA LEU A 35 -25.66 -12.66 -27.04
C LEU A 35 -25.37 -12.65 -25.54
N LEU A 36 -25.97 -13.56 -24.77
CA LEU A 36 -25.75 -13.68 -23.32
C LEU A 36 -24.28 -14.02 -23.01
N LYS A 37 -23.69 -15.04 -23.64
CA LYS A 37 -22.27 -15.39 -23.46
C LYS A 37 -21.30 -14.25 -23.83
N LYS A 38 -21.66 -13.42 -24.83
CA LYS A 38 -20.86 -12.24 -25.21
C LYS A 38 -20.91 -11.15 -24.15
N GLN A 39 -22.01 -10.99 -23.41
CA GLN A 39 -22.07 -10.02 -22.32
C GLN A 39 -21.16 -10.42 -21.15
N ASP A 40 -21.19 -11.68 -20.72
CA ASP A 40 -20.36 -12.17 -19.61
C ASP A 40 -18.85 -12.01 -19.90
N SER A 41 -18.45 -12.20 -21.16
CA SER A 41 -17.07 -12.04 -21.62
C SER A 41 -16.57 -10.58 -21.58
N LYS A 42 -17.48 -9.60 -21.74
CA LYS A 42 -17.15 -8.16 -21.62
C LYS A 42 -17.17 -7.70 -20.17
N ALA A 43 -18.12 -8.19 -19.36
CA ALA A 43 -18.20 -7.87 -17.93
C ALA A 43 -16.93 -8.34 -17.19
N THR A 44 -16.46 -9.57 -17.46
CA THR A 44 -15.25 -10.13 -16.83
C THR A 44 -13.98 -9.33 -17.11
N LYS A 45 -13.87 -8.65 -18.26
CA LYS A 45 -12.70 -7.82 -18.60
C LYS A 45 -12.74 -6.43 -17.94
N GLN A 46 -13.93 -5.87 -17.71
CA GLN A 46 -14.07 -4.57 -17.06
C GLN A 46 -13.86 -4.64 -15.54
N THR A 47 -14.14 -5.79 -14.91
CA THR A 47 -13.95 -5.96 -13.46
C THR A 47 -12.48 -6.01 -13.04
N LYS A 48 -11.57 -6.45 -13.92
CA LYS A 48 -10.13 -6.56 -13.60
C LYS A 48 -9.40 -5.21 -13.48
N CYS A 49 -10.01 -4.11 -13.91
CA CYS A 49 -9.40 -2.77 -13.87
C CYS A 49 -9.91 -1.92 -12.69
N LYS A 50 -10.71 -2.49 -11.79
CA LYS A 50 -10.89 -1.92 -10.45
C LYS A 50 -9.85 -2.57 -9.56
N THR A 51 -8.67 -1.95 -9.46
CA THR A 51 -7.81 -2.14 -8.30
C THR A 51 -8.72 -1.98 -7.09
N THR A 52 -9.01 -3.08 -6.40
CA THR A 52 -9.64 -3.08 -5.10
C THR A 52 -8.74 -2.23 -4.22
N ARG A 53 -9.08 -0.96 -4.06
CA ARG A 53 -8.47 -0.13 -3.04
C ARG A 53 -8.82 -0.82 -1.73
N THR A 54 -7.84 -1.52 -1.18
CA THR A 54 -7.92 -2.05 0.17
C THR A 54 -8.17 -0.83 1.06
N ASN A 55 -9.30 -0.82 1.77
CA ASN A 55 -9.60 0.17 2.82
C ASN A 55 -8.72 -0.06 4.05
N ALA A 56 -7.46 -0.44 3.85
CA ALA A 56 -6.50 -0.59 4.92
C ALA A 56 -5.87 0.79 5.17
N PRO A 57 -5.60 1.16 6.43
CA PRO A 57 -4.78 2.31 6.73
C PRO A 57 -3.37 2.08 6.18
N VAL A 58 -2.93 2.93 5.25
CA VAL A 58 -1.59 2.85 4.62
C VAL A 58 -0.84 4.16 4.84
N ILE A 59 0.43 4.06 5.22
CA ILE A 59 1.35 5.20 5.31
C ILE A 59 1.79 5.57 3.89
N ILE A 60 1.61 6.83 3.49
CA ILE A 60 1.90 7.29 2.12
C ILE A 60 3.16 8.15 2.11
N TYR A 61 4.17 7.73 1.34
CA TYR A 61 5.34 8.55 1.02
C TYR A 61 5.15 9.23 -0.34
N LYS A 62 5.40 10.54 -0.41
CA LYS A 62 5.39 11.31 -1.66
C LYS A 62 6.63 12.19 -1.73
N GLN A 63 7.36 12.10 -2.83
CA GLN A 63 8.54 12.93 -3.08
C GLN A 63 8.33 13.71 -4.39
N THR A 64 8.52 15.01 -4.29
CA THR A 64 8.45 15.98 -5.39
C THR A 64 9.77 16.74 -5.42
N CYS A 65 10.07 17.46 -6.51
CA CYS A 65 11.31 18.25 -6.61
C CYS A 65 11.45 19.27 -5.46
N ASP A 66 10.33 19.84 -4.99
CA ASP A 66 10.32 20.88 -3.97
C ASP A 66 10.15 20.36 -2.54
N SER A 67 9.59 19.15 -2.37
CA SER A 67 9.26 18.65 -1.03
C SER A 67 9.07 17.15 -0.95
N THR A 68 9.35 16.63 0.24
CA THR A 68 9.14 15.23 0.63
C THR A 68 8.13 15.17 1.77
N LEU A 69 7.08 14.38 1.60
CA LEU A 69 5.95 14.27 2.53
C LEU A 69 5.73 12.81 2.94
N LEU A 70 5.42 12.61 4.22
CA LEU A 70 4.97 11.33 4.76
C LEU A 70 3.61 11.54 5.43
N VAL A 71 2.58 10.82 4.98
CA VAL A 71 1.20 10.95 5.48
C VAL A 71 0.85 9.69 6.26
N PHE A 72 0.38 9.88 7.49
CA PHE A 72 -0.05 8.81 8.39
C PHE A 72 -1.58 8.75 8.47
N PRO A 73 -2.17 7.55 8.48
CA PRO A 73 -3.59 7.35 8.79
C PRO A 73 -3.95 7.82 10.21
N GLU A 74 -5.23 8.15 10.41
CA GLU A 74 -5.77 8.47 11.73
C GLU A 74 -5.55 7.30 12.71
N GLY A 75 -5.06 7.59 13.92
CA GLY A 75 -4.78 6.60 14.96
C GLY A 75 -3.40 5.94 14.91
N ILE A 76 -2.54 6.31 13.95
CA ILE A 76 -1.14 5.88 13.91
C ILE A 76 -0.24 7.05 14.31
N ASP A 77 0.45 6.91 15.44
CA ASP A 77 1.44 7.89 15.88
C ASP A 77 2.72 7.85 15.03
N TYR A 78 3.40 9.01 14.96
CA TYR A 78 4.69 9.11 14.31
C TYR A 78 5.72 8.23 15.04
N PRO A 79 6.43 7.31 14.34
CA PRO A 79 7.25 6.29 14.99
C PRO A 79 8.50 6.87 15.67
N LEU A 80 8.99 8.03 15.23
CA LEU A 80 10.16 8.65 15.83
C LEU A 80 9.74 9.59 16.95
N LYS A 81 10.17 9.28 18.16
CA LYS A 81 9.99 10.18 19.30
C LYS A 81 10.91 11.39 19.12
N THR A 82 10.41 12.57 19.46
CA THR A 82 11.22 13.79 19.52
C THR A 82 12.28 13.63 20.60
N GLY A 83 13.53 13.42 20.18
CA GLY A 83 14.68 13.43 21.07
C GLY A 83 15.12 14.86 21.33
N LYS A 84 15.27 15.25 22.61
CA LYS A 84 16.02 16.46 22.94
C LYS A 84 17.51 16.14 22.86
N ALA A 85 18.28 16.99 22.21
CA ALA A 85 19.73 16.89 22.27
C ALA A 85 20.17 16.96 23.75
N PRO A 86 21.11 16.10 24.19
CA PRO A 86 21.66 16.24 25.54
C PRO A 86 22.31 17.61 25.66
N THR A 87 22.00 18.31 26.75
CA THR A 87 22.64 19.59 27.07
C THR A 87 24.13 19.37 27.24
N ALA A 88 24.95 20.22 26.63
CA ALA A 88 26.40 20.17 26.81
C ALA A 88 26.73 20.25 28.30
N VAL A 89 27.55 19.32 28.79
CA VAL A 89 28.03 19.34 30.17
C VAL A 89 29.01 20.50 30.31
N GLU A 90 28.83 21.32 31.34
CA GLU A 90 29.74 22.43 31.61
C GLU A 90 31.17 21.92 31.83
N PRO A 91 32.18 22.63 31.32
CA PRO A 91 33.57 22.22 31.47
C PRO A 91 33.98 22.25 32.94
N ILE A 92 34.38 21.08 33.46
CA ILE A 92 34.90 20.98 34.83
C ILE A 92 36.25 21.67 34.89
N LEU A 93 36.39 22.68 35.75
CA LEU A 93 37.63 23.41 35.95
C LEU A 93 38.54 22.70 36.97
N CYS A 94 39.83 23.03 36.90
CA CYS A 94 40.83 22.61 37.87
C CYS A 94 40.52 23.19 39.26
N ARG A 95 40.52 22.35 40.29
CA ARG A 95 40.18 22.77 41.66
C ARG A 95 41.19 23.73 42.29
N MET A 96 42.41 23.79 41.75
CA MET A 96 43.47 24.66 42.27
C MET A 96 43.27 26.15 41.95
N GLY A 97 42.12 26.54 41.39
CA GLY A 97 41.79 27.94 41.11
C GLY A 97 42.58 28.56 39.95
N CYS A 98 43.21 27.75 39.11
CA CYS A 98 44.03 28.22 37.99
C CYS A 98 43.25 28.54 36.70
N GLY A 99 41.92 28.43 36.72
CA GLY A 99 41.03 28.75 35.58
C GLY A 99 41.10 27.77 34.39
N ASN A 100 42.02 26.80 34.42
CA ASN A 100 42.17 25.81 33.34
C ASN A 100 41.14 24.67 33.46
N ALA A 101 40.70 24.13 32.32
CA ALA A 101 39.87 22.93 32.28
C ALA A 101 40.60 21.70 32.84
N LYS A 102 39.83 20.78 33.44
CA LYS A 102 40.31 19.49 33.95
C LYS A 102 40.93 18.68 32.80
N LYS A 103 42.15 18.20 33.00
CA LYS A 103 42.80 17.19 32.13
C LYS A 103 42.71 15.79 32.72
N TYR A 104 42.83 15.67 34.04
CA TYR A 104 42.77 14.37 34.73
C TYR A 104 42.23 14.53 36.15
N SER A 105 41.87 13.42 36.78
CA SER A 105 41.55 13.34 38.20
C SER A 105 42.73 12.73 38.96
N CYS A 106 43.11 13.31 40.11
CA CYS A 106 44.10 12.72 40.99
C CYS A 106 43.57 11.40 41.57
N SER A 107 44.29 10.29 41.43
CA SER A 107 43.88 8.97 41.94
C SER A 107 43.78 8.92 43.46
N ARG A 108 44.57 9.72 44.18
CA ARG A 108 44.62 9.73 45.66
C ARG A 108 43.54 10.60 46.29
N THR A 109 43.16 11.71 45.65
CA THR A 109 42.25 12.72 46.22
C THR A 109 40.95 12.88 45.44
N GLY A 110 40.83 12.28 44.25
CA GLY A 110 39.68 12.41 43.35
C GLY A 110 39.54 13.79 42.68
N VAL A 111 40.41 14.74 43.01
CA VAL A 111 40.30 16.15 42.60
C VAL A 111 40.60 16.35 41.11
N PRO A 112 39.81 17.17 40.38
CA PRO A 112 40.10 17.53 38.99
C PRO A 112 41.28 18.51 38.88
N LEU A 113 42.27 18.15 38.06
CA LEU A 113 43.51 18.90 37.87
C LEU A 113 43.86 19.13 36.39
N CYS A 114 44.64 20.17 36.10
CA CYS A 114 45.06 20.53 34.74
C CYS A 114 46.54 20.28 34.42
N SER A 115 47.44 20.22 35.42
CA SER A 115 48.88 20.14 35.22
C SER A 115 49.58 19.49 36.42
N LEU A 116 50.81 19.01 36.22
CA LEU A 116 51.63 18.42 37.28
C LEU A 116 51.94 19.40 38.42
N ASP A 117 52.03 20.70 38.14
CA ASP A 117 52.23 21.71 39.18
C ASP A 117 51.02 21.78 40.12
N CYS A 118 49.80 21.68 39.56
CA CYS A 118 48.58 21.59 40.35
C CYS A 118 48.50 20.27 41.13
N TYR A 119 49.04 19.18 40.58
CA TYR A 119 49.13 17.90 41.29
C TYR A 119 50.06 17.99 42.50
N LYS A 120 51.24 18.60 42.36
CA LYS A 120 52.17 18.82 43.47
C LYS A 120 51.53 19.69 44.56
N LYS A 121 50.90 20.79 44.19
CA LYS A 121 50.15 21.67 45.13
C LYS A 121 48.94 21.02 45.80
N ASN A 122 48.43 19.91 45.25
CA ASN A 122 47.28 19.20 45.79
C ASN A 122 47.68 18.05 46.73
N ILE A 123 48.94 17.61 46.69
CA ILE A 123 49.46 16.48 47.49
C ILE A 123 50.51 16.92 48.52
N CYS A 124 51.09 18.11 48.34
CA CYS A 124 51.93 18.80 49.32
C CYS A 124 51.16 19.90 50.02
#